data_AF-A0AAJ1QGK0-F1
#
_entry.id   AF-A0AAJ1QGK0-F1
#
_cell.length_a   1.000
_cell.length_b   1.000
_cell.length_c   1.000
_cell.angle_alpha   90.00
_cell.angle_beta   90.00
_cell.angle_gamma   90.00
#
_symmetry.space_group_name_H-M   'P 1'
#
loop_
_entity.id
_entity.type
_entity.pdbx_description
1 polymer ?
#
loop_
_entity_poly.entity_id
_entity_poly.type
_entity_poly.pdbx_seq_one_letter_code
_entity_poly.pdbx_strand_id
1 'polypeptide(L)'
;MKKYFCKELNKNFTTQKELISTLIKHHDEIVSLKKAVVKYSDSINFRVSSKSEALKSLSPSSEIGFGSIVYPVINTTGYLDSHSDVHIPGIWNKSVPEQKGKVYLIINHDLEVGKVISFPKDVEPFVQVMKWTDLGCDYEGETEALIFKSKLSERSNKDGFEAYKYNDPVEHSIRMQYVKLYLCIKDVDEDDPYDVQYKENWEKYYSFIVNKDDADEQGYFWAVTEAKIFKEGSMVLSGSNDITPTLYDLENKNEPLDNTHSNKDDEPRLSTQLTSKFINSMFNN
;
A
#
# COMPACT_ATOMS: atom_id res chain seq x y z
N MET A 1 16.93 -29.93 -4.97
CA MET A 1 17.35 -28.88 -4.01
C MET A 1 16.42 -27.68 -4.20
N LYS A 2 15.75 -27.23 -3.13
CA LYS A 2 14.92 -26.00 -3.17
C LYS A 2 15.88 -24.84 -3.50
N LYS A 3 15.62 -24.13 -4.60
CA LYS A 3 16.40 -22.94 -4.97
C LYS A 3 15.64 -21.71 -4.46
N TYR A 4 16.35 -20.81 -3.80
CA TYR A 4 15.79 -19.56 -3.30
C TYR A 4 16.13 -18.44 -4.28
N PHE A 5 15.13 -17.82 -4.90
CA PHE A 5 15.34 -16.74 -5.85
C PHE A 5 15.20 -15.39 -5.14
N CYS A 6 16.21 -14.52 -5.27
CA CYS A 6 16.15 -13.13 -4.83
C CYS A 6 15.90 -12.23 -6.05
N LYS A 7 14.81 -11.46 -6.00
CA LYS A 7 14.38 -10.60 -7.11
C LYS A 7 15.30 -9.40 -7.26
N GLU A 8 15.70 -8.78 -6.17
CA GLU A 8 16.57 -7.60 -6.11
C GLU A 8 17.94 -7.86 -6.73
N LEU A 9 18.45 -9.07 -6.57
CA LEU A 9 19.75 -9.49 -7.07
C LEU A 9 19.65 -10.30 -8.38
N ASN A 10 18.42 -10.60 -8.83
CA ASN A 10 18.12 -11.50 -9.94
C ASN A 10 18.97 -12.79 -9.90
N LYS A 11 19.04 -13.43 -8.72
CA LYS A 11 19.97 -14.53 -8.43
C LYS A 11 19.30 -15.66 -7.66
N ASN A 12 19.72 -16.89 -7.98
CA ASN A 12 19.33 -18.09 -7.24
C ASN A 12 20.39 -18.44 -6.18
N PHE A 13 19.92 -18.91 -5.03
CA PHE A 13 20.72 -19.34 -3.88
C PHE A 13 20.37 -20.78 -3.49
N THR A 14 21.33 -21.46 -2.87
CA THR A 14 21.16 -22.85 -2.44
C THR A 14 20.47 -22.93 -1.08
N THR A 15 20.66 -21.90 -0.24
CA THR A 15 20.07 -21.81 1.10
C THR A 15 19.50 -20.42 1.36
N GLN A 16 18.52 -20.33 2.26
CA GLN A 16 17.95 -19.06 2.69
C GLN A 16 18.99 -18.19 3.42
N LYS A 17 19.88 -18.80 4.21
CA LYS A 17 20.98 -18.10 4.89
C LYS A 17 21.91 -17.39 3.91
N GLU A 18 22.25 -18.04 2.79
CA GLU A 18 23.07 -17.45 1.73
C GLU A 18 22.36 -16.28 1.03
N LEU A 19 21.05 -16.39 0.82
CA LEU A 19 20.24 -15.31 0.26
C LEU A 19 20.23 -14.11 1.20
N ILE A 20 19.89 -14.30 2.48
CA ILE A 20 19.78 -13.23 3.48
C ILE A 20 21.13 -12.53 3.68
N SER A 21 22.23 -13.28 3.83
CA SER A 21 23.55 -12.67 3.99
C SER A 21 23.96 -11.85 2.77
N THR A 22 23.56 -12.27 1.57
CA THR A 22 23.82 -11.50 0.34
C THR A 22 22.95 -10.25 0.26
N LEU A 23 21.68 -10.30 0.71
CA LEU A 23 20.83 -9.11 0.82
C LEU A 23 21.42 -8.06 1.76
N ILE A 24 21.84 -8.48 2.97
CA ILE A 24 22.45 -7.60 3.96
C ILE A 24 23.72 -6.97 3.39
N LYS A 25 24.58 -7.79 2.78
CA LYS A 25 25.83 -7.32 2.17
C LYS A 25 25.61 -6.25 1.10
N HIS A 26 24.52 -6.32 0.35
CA HIS A 26 24.19 -5.40 -0.74
C HIS A 26 23.07 -4.40 -0.38
N HIS A 27 22.77 -4.24 0.91
CA HIS A 27 21.64 -3.44 1.40
C HIS A 27 21.61 -2.04 0.79
N ASP A 28 22.71 -1.28 0.90
CA ASP A 28 22.75 0.13 0.50
C ASP A 28 22.59 0.30 -1.02
N GLU A 29 23.16 -0.62 -1.79
CA GLU A 29 23.04 -0.63 -3.26
C GLU A 29 21.60 -0.93 -3.67
N ILE A 30 20.96 -1.93 -3.03
CA ILE A 30 19.56 -2.26 -3.28
C ILE A 30 18.65 -1.10 -2.90
N VAL A 31 18.86 -0.48 -1.74
CA VAL A 31 18.09 0.71 -1.30
C VAL A 31 18.25 1.86 -2.28
N SER A 32 19.48 2.12 -2.73
CA SER A 32 19.78 3.16 -3.73
C SER A 32 19.04 2.91 -5.04
N LEU A 33 19.10 1.67 -5.56
CA LEU A 33 18.41 1.28 -6.79
C LEU A 33 16.88 1.35 -6.64
N LYS A 34 16.31 0.79 -5.57
CA LYS A 34 14.86 0.83 -5.29
C LYS A 34 14.33 2.27 -5.20
N LYS A 35 15.13 3.22 -4.70
CA LYS A 35 14.75 4.65 -4.63
C LYS A 35 14.99 5.42 -5.93
N ALA A 36 15.96 5.01 -6.74
CA ALA A 36 16.28 5.68 -8.00
C ALA A 36 15.25 5.41 -9.10
N VAL A 37 14.57 4.26 -9.04
CA VAL A 37 13.59 3.85 -10.05
C VAL A 37 12.23 4.48 -9.80
N VAL A 38 11.60 5.00 -10.87
CA VAL A 38 10.17 5.26 -10.89
C VAL A 38 9.47 3.95 -11.23
N LYS A 39 8.84 3.36 -10.22
CA LYS A 39 8.11 2.10 -10.35
C LYS A 39 6.78 2.32 -11.03
N TYR A 40 6.44 1.40 -11.91
CA TYR A 40 5.13 1.14 -12.48
C TYR A 40 5.00 -0.39 -12.60
N SER A 41 3.81 -0.95 -12.71
CA SER A 41 3.65 -2.41 -12.63
C SER A 41 4.49 -3.11 -13.70
N ASP A 42 5.43 -3.96 -13.29
CA ASP A 42 6.00 -4.96 -14.17
C ASP A 42 4.96 -6.07 -14.35
N SER A 43 4.85 -6.63 -15.56
CA SER A 43 3.97 -7.78 -15.82
C SER A 43 4.38 -8.96 -14.92
N ILE A 44 3.55 -9.35 -13.96
CA ILE A 44 3.83 -10.48 -13.07
C ILE A 44 2.67 -11.49 -13.05
N ASN A 45 3.08 -12.76 -12.85
CA ASN A 45 2.29 -13.99 -12.84
C ASN A 45 1.02 -13.91 -11.98
N PHE A 46 -0.08 -14.30 -12.60
CA PHE A 46 -1.41 -14.52 -12.05
C PHE A 46 -1.36 -15.29 -10.72
N ARG A 47 -1.73 -14.63 -9.60
CA ARG A 47 -2.15 -15.31 -8.37
C ARG A 47 -3.68 -15.27 -8.34
N VAL A 48 -4.30 -16.44 -8.21
CA VAL A 48 -5.74 -16.54 -7.99
C VAL A 48 -5.99 -16.22 -6.52
N SER A 49 -6.45 -15.02 -6.22
CA SER A 49 -7.08 -14.75 -4.93
C SER A 49 -8.47 -15.40 -4.93
N SER A 50 -8.85 -16.04 -3.82
CA SER A 50 -10.21 -16.55 -3.63
C SER A 50 -11.15 -15.35 -3.54
N LYS A 51 -11.88 -15.08 -4.63
CA LYS A 51 -12.86 -13.99 -4.68
C LYS A 51 -14.03 -14.29 -3.74
N SER A 52 -14.27 -13.40 -2.79
CA SER A 52 -15.44 -13.41 -1.91
C SER A 52 -16.74 -13.16 -2.68
N GLU A 53 -17.86 -13.78 -2.26
CA GLU A 53 -19.21 -13.58 -2.83
C GLU A 53 -19.84 -12.24 -2.45
N ALA A 54 -19.32 -11.56 -1.42
CA ALA A 54 -19.81 -10.25 -1.03
C ALA A 54 -19.14 -9.21 -1.92
N LEU A 55 -19.88 -8.55 -2.82
CA LEU A 55 -19.59 -7.15 -3.23
C LEU A 55 -20.68 -6.52 -4.12
N LYS A 56 -21.66 -5.91 -3.45
CA LYS A 56 -22.57 -4.95 -4.12
C LYS A 56 -21.84 -3.71 -4.64
N SER A 57 -20.70 -3.32 -4.05
CA SER A 57 -19.94 -2.12 -4.47
C SER A 57 -18.93 -2.33 -5.60
N LEU A 58 -18.65 -3.59 -6.00
CA LEU A 58 -17.83 -3.90 -7.20
C LEU A 58 -18.67 -3.94 -8.47
N SER A 59 -19.99 -3.82 -8.36
CA SER A 59 -20.87 -3.68 -9.50
C SER A 59 -21.50 -2.31 -9.44
N PRO A 60 -21.66 -1.62 -10.58
CA PRO A 60 -22.32 -0.34 -10.60
C PRO A 60 -23.81 -0.51 -10.26
N SER A 61 -24.32 0.32 -9.33
CA SER A 61 -25.74 0.37 -8.97
C SER A 61 -26.63 1.01 -10.05
N SER A 62 -26.02 1.68 -11.03
CA SER A 62 -26.66 2.40 -12.14
C SER A 62 -25.82 2.33 -13.41
N GLU A 63 -26.41 2.67 -14.56
CA GLU A 63 -25.69 2.63 -15.84
C GLU A 63 -24.56 3.67 -15.86
N ILE A 64 -23.35 3.23 -16.21
CA ILE A 64 -22.17 4.10 -16.30
C ILE A 64 -22.20 4.87 -17.63
N GLY A 65 -22.14 6.19 -17.52
CA GLY A 65 -22.14 7.14 -18.63
C GLY A 65 -21.11 8.23 -18.45
N PHE A 66 -21.09 9.19 -19.38
CA PHE A 66 -20.29 10.40 -19.19
C PHE A 66 -20.83 11.21 -18.00
N GLY A 67 -19.91 11.68 -17.16
CA GLY A 67 -20.24 12.35 -15.90
C GLY A 67 -20.32 11.41 -14.70
N SER A 68 -20.39 10.09 -14.89
CA SER A 68 -20.31 9.11 -13.80
C SER A 68 -18.97 9.21 -13.07
N ILE A 69 -18.99 8.89 -11.77
CA ILE A 69 -17.81 8.83 -10.92
C ILE A 69 -17.49 7.36 -10.65
N VAL A 70 -16.22 7.01 -10.80
CA VAL A 70 -15.66 5.72 -10.41
C VAL A 70 -14.61 5.91 -9.33
N TYR A 71 -14.40 4.89 -8.51
CA TYR A 71 -13.43 4.88 -7.42
C TYR A 71 -12.45 3.70 -7.56
N PRO A 72 -11.54 3.74 -8.57
CA PRO A 72 -10.40 2.85 -8.62
C PRO A 72 -9.60 2.82 -7.32
N VAL A 73 -9.43 1.63 -6.75
CA VAL A 73 -8.48 1.37 -5.68
C VAL A 73 -7.12 1.20 -6.32
N ILE A 74 -6.26 2.20 -6.20
CA ILE A 74 -4.99 2.31 -6.89
C ILE A 74 -3.87 1.53 -6.19
N ASN A 75 -3.93 1.43 -4.87
CA ASN A 75 -2.98 0.68 -4.05
C ASN A 75 -3.59 0.33 -2.70
N THR A 76 -3.25 -0.82 -2.15
CA THR A 76 -3.56 -1.20 -0.75
C THR A 76 -2.28 -1.40 0.05
N THR A 77 -2.38 -1.22 1.36
CA THR A 77 -1.28 -1.38 2.33
C THR A 77 -1.42 -2.71 3.09
N GLY A 78 -0.35 -3.15 3.74
CA GLY A 78 -0.39 -4.36 4.56
C GLY A 78 -0.48 -5.67 3.77
N TYR A 79 -0.10 -5.65 2.50
CA TYR A 79 -0.01 -6.84 1.65
C TYR A 79 1.42 -6.98 1.13
N LEU A 80 2.00 -8.17 1.27
CA LEU A 80 3.31 -8.50 0.69
C LEU A 80 3.13 -8.77 -0.80
N ASP A 81 3.63 -7.85 -1.61
CA ASP A 81 3.45 -7.85 -3.04
C ASP A 81 4.48 -8.72 -3.77
N SER A 82 4.31 -8.82 -5.09
CA SER A 82 5.20 -9.60 -5.94
C SER A 82 6.59 -8.98 -6.16
N HIS A 83 6.89 -7.81 -5.61
CA HIS A 83 8.24 -7.24 -5.54
C HIS A 83 8.91 -7.44 -4.18
N SER A 84 8.30 -8.26 -3.31
CA SER A 84 8.77 -8.50 -1.94
C SER A 84 8.71 -7.22 -1.09
N ASP A 85 7.85 -6.27 -1.48
CA ASP A 85 7.63 -5.01 -0.81
C ASP A 85 6.28 -5.05 -0.06
N VAL A 86 6.22 -4.40 1.10
CA VAL A 86 4.99 -4.19 1.89
C VAL A 86 4.80 -2.69 2.06
N HIS A 87 3.73 -2.15 1.51
CA HIS A 87 3.36 -0.77 1.76
C HIS A 87 2.75 -0.63 3.15
N ILE A 88 3.33 0.22 4.00
CA ILE A 88 2.89 0.43 5.37
C ILE A 88 1.83 1.55 5.43
N PRO A 89 0.76 1.41 6.23
CA PRO A 89 -0.23 2.48 6.40
C PRO A 89 0.40 3.85 6.67
N GLY A 90 -0.13 4.90 6.03
CA GLY A 90 0.42 6.25 6.07
C GLY A 90 1.49 6.55 5.02
N ILE A 91 1.87 5.58 4.17
CA ILE A 91 2.82 5.76 3.04
C ILE A 91 2.46 6.94 2.12
N TRP A 92 1.17 7.26 2.01
CA TRP A 92 0.64 8.30 1.12
C TRP A 92 0.36 9.66 1.79
N ASN A 93 0.56 9.79 3.11
CA ASN A 93 0.21 10.98 3.90
C ASN A 93 0.80 12.28 3.34
N LYS A 94 1.99 12.20 2.77
CA LYS A 94 2.65 13.35 2.15
C LYS A 94 2.26 13.52 0.68
N SER A 95 2.23 12.43 -0.08
CA SER A 95 2.09 12.52 -1.53
C SER A 95 0.67 12.84 -1.97
N VAL A 96 -0.37 12.38 -1.27
CA VAL A 96 -1.77 12.66 -1.66
C VAL A 96 -2.08 14.16 -1.66
N PRO A 97 -1.78 14.92 -0.58
CA PRO A 97 -1.95 16.38 -0.58
C PRO A 97 -1.13 17.07 -1.67
N GLU A 98 0.12 16.64 -1.88
CA GLU A 98 1.03 17.25 -2.87
C GLU A 98 0.57 17.03 -4.32
N GLN A 99 -0.20 15.97 -4.58
CA GLN A 99 -0.65 15.56 -5.92
C GLN A 99 -2.08 15.99 -6.27
N LYS A 100 -2.79 16.67 -5.38
CA LYS A 100 -4.14 17.18 -5.68
C LYS A 100 -4.12 18.06 -6.93
N GLY A 101 -4.99 17.73 -7.90
CA GLY A 101 -5.07 18.43 -9.18
C GLY A 101 -3.89 18.19 -10.15
N LYS A 102 -3.03 17.20 -9.90
CA LYS A 102 -1.84 16.90 -10.73
C LYS A 102 -1.81 15.48 -11.30
N VAL A 103 -2.62 14.56 -10.76
CA VAL A 103 -2.61 13.14 -11.15
C VAL A 103 -3.61 12.82 -12.24
N TYR A 104 -3.21 11.96 -13.16
CA TYR A 104 -4.07 11.40 -14.19
C TYR A 104 -4.54 10.01 -13.77
N LEU A 105 -5.73 9.61 -14.25
CA LEU A 105 -6.08 8.21 -14.37
C LEU A 105 -5.94 7.83 -15.84
N ILE A 106 -5.15 6.81 -16.13
CA ILE A 106 -4.85 6.39 -17.51
C ILE A 106 -5.07 4.88 -17.71
N ILE A 107 -5.16 4.41 -18.95
CA ILE A 107 -5.50 3.01 -19.27
C ILE A 107 -4.32 2.03 -19.17
N ASN A 108 -3.10 2.51 -18.99
CA ASN A 108 -1.90 1.70 -18.84
C ASN A 108 -0.81 2.57 -18.17
N HIS A 109 0.47 2.26 -18.30
CA HIS A 109 1.54 3.13 -17.78
C HIS A 109 2.13 4.09 -18.83
N ASP A 110 1.41 4.39 -19.90
CA ASP A 110 1.89 5.33 -20.94
C ASP A 110 1.28 6.73 -20.72
N LEU A 111 2.12 7.69 -20.33
CA LEU A 111 1.74 9.10 -20.10
C LEU A 111 1.52 9.86 -21.42
N GLU A 112 0.54 9.41 -22.21
CA GLU A 112 0.13 10.02 -23.47
C GLU A 112 -1.30 10.51 -23.38
N VAL A 113 -1.60 11.65 -24.03
CA VAL A 113 -2.93 12.27 -23.99
C VAL A 113 -4.05 11.31 -24.43
N GLY A 114 -3.77 10.43 -25.40
CA GLY A 114 -4.73 9.44 -25.90
C GLY A 114 -5.01 8.28 -24.94
N LYS A 115 -4.23 8.13 -23.88
CA LYS A 115 -4.35 7.06 -22.86
C LYS A 115 -5.10 7.51 -21.62
N VAL A 116 -5.44 8.81 -21.52
CA VAL A 116 -6.08 9.40 -20.36
C VAL A 116 -7.54 8.97 -20.25
N ILE A 117 -7.92 8.38 -19.13
CA ILE A 117 -9.31 8.13 -18.74
C ILE A 117 -9.87 9.37 -18.03
N SER A 118 -9.15 9.91 -17.04
CA SER A 118 -9.54 11.14 -16.34
C SER A 118 -8.35 12.09 -16.18
N PHE A 119 -8.59 13.36 -16.53
CA PHE A 119 -7.60 14.43 -16.40
C PHE A 119 -7.49 14.93 -14.95
N PRO A 120 -6.43 15.65 -14.55
CA PRO A 120 -6.19 16.00 -13.15
C PRO A 120 -7.27 16.82 -12.47
N LYS A 121 -8.05 17.61 -13.24
CA LYS A 121 -9.19 18.36 -12.71
C LYS A 121 -10.37 17.45 -12.31
N ASP A 122 -10.40 16.23 -12.83
CA ASP A 122 -11.46 15.23 -12.70
C ASP A 122 -11.00 14.04 -11.84
N VAL A 123 -9.81 14.13 -11.21
CA VAL A 123 -9.24 13.10 -10.33
C VAL A 123 -8.94 13.71 -8.97
N GLU A 124 -9.54 13.14 -7.93
CA GLU A 124 -9.23 13.45 -6.54
C GLU A 124 -8.66 12.20 -5.84
N PRO A 125 -7.34 12.16 -5.58
CA PRO A 125 -6.74 11.10 -4.79
C PRO A 125 -7.03 11.28 -3.30
N PHE A 126 -7.35 10.20 -2.60
CA PHE A 126 -7.50 10.17 -1.15
C PHE A 126 -7.18 8.78 -0.60
N VAL A 127 -7.02 8.68 0.72
CA VAL A 127 -6.86 7.39 1.42
C VAL A 127 -8.10 7.09 2.24
N GLN A 128 -8.47 5.82 2.31
CA GLN A 128 -9.57 5.34 3.14
C GLN A 128 -9.23 3.98 3.73
N VAL A 129 -9.53 3.79 5.02
CA VAL A 129 -9.45 2.47 5.66
C VAL A 129 -10.65 1.64 5.21
N MET A 130 -10.38 0.43 4.71
CA MET A 130 -11.38 -0.48 4.16
C MET A 130 -11.16 -1.90 4.68
N LYS A 131 -12.23 -2.66 4.85
CA LYS A 131 -12.11 -4.10 5.12
C LYS A 131 -11.63 -4.81 3.87
N TRP A 132 -10.79 -5.84 4.04
CA TRP A 132 -10.36 -6.65 2.90
C TRP A 132 -11.53 -7.29 2.14
N THR A 133 -12.59 -7.64 2.86
CA THR A 133 -13.83 -8.19 2.30
C THR A 133 -14.60 -7.18 1.44
N ASP A 134 -14.48 -5.87 1.70
CA ASP A 134 -15.02 -4.81 0.84
C ASP A 134 -14.20 -4.63 -0.46
N LEU A 135 -13.04 -5.27 -0.58
CA LEU A 135 -12.17 -5.24 -1.76
C LEU A 135 -12.19 -6.57 -2.55
N GLY A 136 -12.94 -7.56 -2.07
CA GLY A 136 -13.15 -8.83 -2.77
C GLY A 136 -12.27 -9.97 -2.28
N CYS A 137 -11.55 -9.75 -1.18
CA CYS A 137 -10.64 -10.73 -0.60
C CYS A 137 -11.16 -11.25 0.73
N ASP A 138 -11.00 -12.54 0.97
CA ASP A 138 -11.38 -13.19 2.23
C ASP A 138 -10.23 -13.15 3.25
N TYR A 139 -9.81 -11.93 3.58
CA TYR A 139 -8.86 -11.69 4.66
C TYR A 139 -9.54 -11.00 5.84
N GLU A 140 -9.08 -11.31 7.05
CA GLU A 140 -9.52 -10.61 8.26
C GLU A 140 -8.86 -9.23 8.38
N GLY A 141 -9.57 -8.29 9.00
CA GLY A 141 -9.07 -6.96 9.28
C GLY A 141 -9.27 -5.95 8.15
N GLU A 142 -8.42 -4.93 8.14
CA GLU A 142 -8.57 -3.73 7.33
C GLU A 142 -7.24 -3.34 6.66
N THR A 143 -7.33 -2.54 5.60
CA THR A 143 -6.21 -1.96 4.87
C THR A 143 -6.47 -0.48 4.64
N GLU A 144 -5.40 0.33 4.61
CA GLU A 144 -5.46 1.67 4.03
C GLU A 144 -5.35 1.55 2.51
N ALA A 145 -6.40 1.97 1.79
CA ALA A 145 -6.48 1.98 0.34
C ALA A 145 -6.29 3.40 -0.21
N LEU A 146 -5.39 3.57 -1.18
CA LEU A 146 -5.30 4.76 -2.01
C LEU A 146 -6.36 4.67 -3.11
N ILE A 147 -7.27 5.63 -3.17
CA ILE A 147 -8.42 5.63 -4.08
C ILE A 147 -8.41 6.91 -4.90
N PHE A 148 -8.69 6.80 -6.19
CA PHE A 148 -8.84 7.95 -7.08
C PHE A 148 -10.32 8.16 -7.40
N LYS A 149 -10.97 9.13 -6.75
CA LYS A 149 -12.30 9.57 -7.17
C LYS A 149 -12.19 10.22 -8.54
N SER A 150 -12.68 9.53 -9.57
CA SER A 150 -12.42 9.89 -10.96
C SER A 150 -13.71 10.08 -11.73
N LYS A 151 -13.89 11.25 -12.33
CA LYS A 151 -15.03 11.55 -13.18
C LYS A 151 -14.74 11.15 -14.63
N LEU A 152 -15.66 10.37 -15.22
CA LEU A 152 -15.61 9.99 -16.62
C LEU A 152 -16.18 11.11 -17.51
N SER A 153 -15.65 11.28 -18.71
CA SER A 153 -16.04 12.35 -19.62
C SER A 153 -15.98 11.91 -21.08
N GLU A 154 -16.50 12.73 -21.98
CA GLU A 154 -16.37 12.52 -23.43
C GLU A 154 -14.91 12.47 -23.91
N ARG A 155 -13.97 12.98 -23.11
CA ARG A 155 -12.52 12.93 -23.40
C ARG A 155 -11.83 11.70 -22.82
N SER A 156 -12.55 10.86 -22.07
CA SER A 156 -12.00 9.61 -21.54
C SER A 156 -11.59 8.69 -22.68
N ASN A 157 -10.47 8.00 -22.51
CA ASN A 157 -10.08 6.92 -23.41
C ASN A 157 -11.23 5.93 -23.55
N LYS A 158 -11.54 5.55 -24.81
CA LYS A 158 -12.69 4.73 -25.14
C LYS A 158 -12.65 3.35 -24.48
N ASP A 159 -11.53 2.65 -24.56
CA ASP A 159 -11.40 1.29 -24.05
C ASP A 159 -11.49 1.28 -22.52
N GLY A 160 -10.89 2.28 -21.84
CA GLY A 160 -10.95 2.40 -20.39
C GLY A 160 -12.33 2.81 -19.89
N PHE A 161 -13.03 3.66 -20.64
CA PHE A 161 -14.43 3.97 -20.38
C PHE A 161 -15.33 2.73 -20.53
N GLU A 162 -15.14 1.97 -21.61
CA GLU A 162 -15.91 0.74 -21.87
C GLU A 162 -15.64 -0.32 -20.79
N ALA A 163 -14.40 -0.48 -20.33
CA ALA A 163 -14.07 -1.39 -19.25
C ALA A 163 -14.86 -1.08 -17.96
N TYR A 164 -14.94 0.19 -17.54
CA TYR A 164 -15.79 0.58 -16.42
C TYR A 164 -17.28 0.42 -16.71
N LYS A 165 -17.71 0.71 -17.94
CA LYS A 165 -19.12 0.61 -18.33
C LYS A 165 -19.63 -0.83 -18.29
N TYR A 166 -18.82 -1.76 -18.76
CA TYR A 166 -19.18 -3.18 -18.82
C TYR A 166 -18.74 -3.98 -17.58
N ASN A 167 -18.12 -3.30 -16.62
CA ASN A 167 -17.56 -3.90 -15.41
C ASN A 167 -16.58 -5.03 -15.73
N ASP A 168 -15.68 -4.78 -16.68
CA ASP A 168 -14.63 -5.71 -17.04
C ASP A 168 -13.71 -5.97 -15.84
N PRO A 169 -13.13 -7.18 -15.70
CA PRO A 169 -12.28 -7.53 -14.58
C PRO A 169 -10.91 -6.87 -14.70
N VAL A 170 -10.84 -5.58 -14.34
CA VAL A 170 -9.63 -4.76 -14.33
C VAL A 170 -9.12 -4.51 -12.92
N GLU A 171 -7.82 -4.34 -12.81
CA GLU A 171 -7.10 -3.92 -11.61
C GLU A 171 -6.53 -2.52 -11.81
N HIS A 172 -5.92 -1.97 -10.76
CA HIS A 172 -5.27 -0.68 -10.85
C HIS A 172 -3.88 -0.70 -10.24
N SER A 173 -3.07 0.24 -10.67
CA SER A 173 -1.72 0.40 -10.18
C SER A 173 -1.35 1.87 -10.09
N ILE A 174 -0.21 2.11 -9.45
CA ILE A 174 0.35 3.42 -9.25
C ILE A 174 1.71 3.49 -9.91
N ARG A 175 1.99 4.63 -10.54
CA ARG A 175 3.37 5.00 -10.79
C ARG A 175 3.90 5.74 -9.58
N MET A 176 4.96 5.22 -8.98
CA MET A 176 5.48 5.74 -7.72
C MET A 176 7.00 5.71 -7.64
N GLN A 177 7.54 6.45 -6.69
CA GLN A 177 8.95 6.41 -6.34
C GLN A 177 9.11 6.29 -4.83
N TYR A 178 9.93 5.35 -4.36
CA TYR A 178 10.17 5.16 -2.94
C TYR A 178 11.03 6.29 -2.34
N VAL A 179 10.66 6.72 -1.15
CA VAL A 179 11.38 7.73 -0.36
C VAL A 179 12.03 7.09 0.86
N LYS A 180 11.26 6.31 1.62
CA LYS A 180 11.72 5.58 2.80
C LYS A 180 11.25 4.14 2.72
N LEU A 181 12.20 3.23 2.91
CA LEU A 181 12.00 1.80 2.98
C LEU A 181 13.02 1.18 3.94
N TYR A 182 12.65 0.06 4.55
CA TYR A 182 13.47 -0.67 5.51
C TYR A 182 13.49 -2.15 5.13
N LEU A 183 14.68 -2.75 5.16
CA LEU A 183 14.80 -4.20 5.08
C LEU A 183 14.37 -4.82 6.42
N CYS A 184 13.47 -5.78 6.34
CA CYS A 184 12.96 -6.56 7.47
C CYS A 184 13.40 -8.01 7.28
N ILE A 185 14.06 -8.59 8.27
CA ILE A 185 14.52 -9.99 8.22
C ILE A 185 14.05 -10.70 9.49
N LYS A 186 13.46 -11.88 9.32
CA LYS A 186 12.89 -12.67 10.41
C LYS A 186 13.95 -13.16 11.38
N ASP A 187 14.94 -13.85 10.83
CA ASP A 187 16.00 -14.52 11.58
C ASP A 187 17.35 -13.96 11.12
N VAL A 188 18.07 -13.34 12.06
CA VAL A 188 19.38 -12.71 11.85
C VAL A 188 20.41 -13.29 12.81
N ASP A 189 21.69 -13.00 12.59
CA ASP A 189 22.72 -13.33 13.58
C ASP A 189 22.65 -12.34 14.74
N GLU A 190 22.17 -12.78 15.91
CA GLU A 190 21.96 -11.91 17.08
C GLU A 190 23.28 -11.40 17.69
N ASP A 191 24.40 -12.04 17.37
CA ASP A 191 25.73 -11.63 17.80
C ASP A 191 26.32 -10.50 16.92
N ASP A 192 25.70 -10.16 15.78
CA ASP A 192 26.07 -9.02 14.93
C ASP A 192 25.15 -7.81 15.17
N PRO A 193 25.63 -6.72 15.79
CA PRO A 193 24.83 -5.52 16.04
C PRO A 193 24.25 -4.87 14.77
N TYR A 194 24.88 -5.07 13.60
CA TYR A 194 24.35 -4.56 12.32
C TYR A 194 23.13 -5.33 11.84
N ASP A 195 22.95 -6.55 12.32
CA ASP A 195 21.87 -7.44 11.92
C ASP A 195 20.62 -7.23 12.78
N VAL A 196 20.79 -6.81 14.04
CA VAL A 196 19.70 -6.54 15.01
C VAL A 196 18.65 -5.58 14.45
N GLN A 197 19.06 -4.53 13.72
CA GLN A 197 18.13 -3.55 13.16
C GLN A 197 17.12 -4.17 12.18
N TYR A 198 17.49 -5.23 11.44
CA TYR A 198 16.60 -5.86 10.47
C TYR A 198 15.52 -6.69 11.16
N LYS A 199 15.87 -7.30 12.29
CA LYS A 199 14.92 -8.01 13.16
C LYS A 199 14.00 -7.03 13.87
N GLU A 200 14.51 -5.91 14.37
CA GLU A 200 13.66 -4.84 14.93
C GLU A 200 12.66 -4.30 13.89
N ASN A 201 13.10 -4.09 12.64
CA ASN A 201 12.21 -3.71 11.55
C ASN A 201 11.16 -4.79 11.27
N TRP A 202 11.54 -6.07 11.26
CA TRP A 202 10.61 -7.19 11.11
C TRP A 202 9.54 -7.14 12.20
N GLU A 203 9.93 -7.12 13.48
CA GLU A 203 9.01 -7.08 14.62
C GLU A 203 8.08 -5.87 14.56
N LYS A 204 8.58 -4.72 14.11
CA LYS A 204 7.81 -3.48 13.98
C LYS A 204 6.76 -3.54 12.87
N TYR A 205 7.08 -4.11 11.72
CA TYR A 205 6.23 -3.99 10.53
C TYR A 205 5.47 -5.27 10.16
N TYR A 206 5.87 -6.43 10.67
CA TYR A 206 5.27 -7.72 10.32
C TYR A 206 3.79 -7.82 10.71
N SER A 207 3.36 -7.14 11.78
CA SER A 207 1.97 -7.13 12.23
C SER A 207 0.99 -6.52 11.23
N PHE A 208 1.46 -5.67 10.31
CA PHE A 208 0.64 -5.06 9.25
C PHE A 208 0.39 -5.99 8.06
N ILE A 209 1.13 -7.10 7.93
CA ILE A 209 1.03 -7.99 6.77
C ILE A 209 -0.16 -8.93 6.94
N VAL A 210 -1.04 -8.97 5.93
CA VAL A 210 -2.20 -9.84 5.92
C VAL A 210 -1.86 -11.26 5.44
N ASN A 211 -1.04 -11.40 4.40
CA ASN A 211 -0.55 -12.67 3.87
C ASN A 211 0.75 -13.12 4.56
N LYS A 212 0.69 -13.34 5.88
CA LYS A 212 1.85 -13.65 6.74
C LYS A 212 2.62 -14.89 6.30
N ASP A 213 1.94 -15.91 5.82
CA ASP A 213 2.57 -17.16 5.36
C ASP A 213 3.62 -16.92 4.25
N ASP A 214 3.34 -15.99 3.32
CA ASP A 214 4.30 -15.61 2.28
C ASP A 214 5.54 -14.95 2.88
N ALA A 215 5.36 -14.04 3.85
CA ALA A 215 6.45 -13.38 4.54
C ALA A 215 7.29 -14.38 5.34
N ASP A 216 6.65 -15.28 6.07
CA ASP A 216 7.30 -16.30 6.88
C ASP A 216 8.08 -17.31 6.05
N GLU A 217 7.55 -17.73 4.89
CA GLU A 217 8.26 -18.61 3.98
C GLU A 217 9.47 -17.91 3.34
N GLN A 218 9.31 -16.64 2.95
CA GLN A 218 10.38 -15.86 2.34
C GLN A 218 11.50 -15.48 3.35
N GLY A 219 11.12 -15.20 4.60
CA GLY A 219 12.01 -14.84 5.71
C GLY A 219 12.56 -13.40 5.68
N TYR A 220 12.15 -12.59 4.71
CA TYR A 220 12.45 -11.16 4.63
C TYR A 220 11.36 -10.41 3.85
N PHE A 221 11.28 -9.09 4.01
CA PHE A 221 10.49 -8.20 3.14
C PHE A 221 11.01 -6.76 3.24
N TRP A 222 10.55 -5.89 2.35
CA TRP A 222 10.86 -4.45 2.40
C TRP A 222 9.64 -3.66 2.88
N ALA A 223 9.72 -3.08 4.08
CA ALA A 223 8.69 -2.18 4.59
C ALA A 223 8.84 -0.79 3.95
N VAL A 224 7.93 -0.42 3.05
CA VAL A 224 7.90 0.90 2.40
C VAL A 224 6.98 1.83 3.20
N THR A 225 7.56 2.86 3.80
CA THR A 225 6.85 3.76 4.73
C THR A 225 6.60 5.16 4.17
N GLU A 226 7.26 5.52 3.07
CA GLU A 226 7.01 6.79 2.36
C GLU A 226 7.30 6.60 0.87
N ALA A 227 6.33 6.96 0.04
CA ALA A 227 6.47 6.97 -1.41
C ALA A 227 5.85 8.23 -2.02
N LYS A 228 6.30 8.58 -3.23
CA LYS A 228 5.75 9.66 -4.05
C LYS A 228 4.93 9.06 -5.17
N ILE A 229 3.69 9.47 -5.28
CA ILE A 229 2.89 9.30 -6.49
C ILE A 229 3.54 10.13 -7.61
N PHE A 230 3.80 9.50 -8.75
CA PHE A 230 4.41 10.15 -9.91
C PHE A 230 3.37 10.28 -11.03
N LYS A 231 2.60 11.37 -10.98
CA LYS A 231 1.70 11.83 -12.05
C LYS A 231 0.52 10.93 -12.44
N GLU A 232 0.48 9.65 -12.12
CA GLU A 232 -0.61 8.76 -12.56
C GLU A 232 -1.01 7.71 -11.54
N GLY A 233 -2.28 7.31 -11.63
CA GLY A 233 -2.76 5.96 -11.39
C GLY A 233 -3.23 5.36 -12.72
N SER A 234 -3.22 4.05 -12.83
CA SER A 234 -3.41 3.35 -14.10
C SER A 234 -4.35 2.17 -13.95
N MET A 235 -5.23 1.96 -14.92
CA MET A 235 -5.93 0.70 -15.13
C MET A 235 -4.94 -0.32 -15.70
N VAL A 236 -4.92 -1.53 -15.14
CA VAL A 236 -4.06 -2.62 -15.60
C VAL A 236 -4.85 -3.93 -15.59
N LEU A 237 -4.40 -4.91 -16.36
CA LEU A 237 -4.99 -6.25 -16.35
C LEU A 237 -4.48 -7.09 -15.18
N SER A 238 -3.29 -6.79 -14.68
CA SER A 238 -2.67 -7.46 -13.52
C SER A 238 -1.62 -6.52 -12.91
N GLY A 239 -1.82 -6.11 -11.67
CA GLY A 239 -0.89 -5.29 -10.89
C GLY A 239 0.01 -6.13 -9.99
N SER A 240 1.12 -5.55 -9.53
CA SER A 240 1.98 -6.19 -8.53
C SER A 240 1.27 -6.39 -7.19
N ASN A 241 0.30 -5.50 -6.91
CA ASN A 241 -0.71 -5.59 -5.86
C ASN A 241 -2.06 -5.86 -6.55
N ASP A 242 -2.58 -7.06 -6.37
CA ASP A 242 -3.76 -7.63 -7.02
C ASP A 242 -5.07 -7.28 -6.30
N ILE A 243 -5.02 -6.54 -5.19
CA ILE A 243 -6.18 -6.13 -4.40
C ILE A 243 -6.52 -4.67 -4.71
N THR A 244 -6.77 -4.38 -5.99
CA THR A 244 -6.93 -3.02 -6.53
C THR A 244 -8.17 -2.88 -7.44
N PRO A 245 -9.38 -3.25 -6.95
CA PRO A 245 -10.57 -3.27 -7.79
C PRO A 245 -11.13 -1.88 -8.09
N THR A 246 -12.16 -1.81 -8.95
CA THR A 246 -13.02 -0.62 -9.09
C THR A 246 -14.18 -0.65 -8.11
N LEU A 247 -14.39 0.46 -7.40
CA LEU A 247 -15.60 0.68 -6.60
C LEU A 247 -16.51 1.70 -7.31
N TYR A 248 -17.83 1.52 -7.20
CA TYR A 248 -18.81 2.41 -7.86
C TYR A 248 -19.67 3.20 -6.87
N ASP A 249 -19.92 2.66 -5.68
CA ASP A 249 -20.82 3.25 -4.67
C ASP A 249 -20.08 3.51 -3.35
N LEU A 250 -19.08 4.40 -3.36
CA LEU A 250 -18.33 4.74 -2.14
C LEU A 250 -19.01 5.86 -1.33
N GLU A 251 -19.62 6.84 -1.99
CA GLU A 251 -20.29 7.96 -1.31
C GLU A 251 -21.50 7.54 -0.47
N ASN A 252 -22.20 6.47 -0.88
CA ASN A 252 -23.35 5.92 -0.16
C ASN A 252 -22.95 5.04 1.05
N LYS A 253 -21.65 4.74 1.23
CA LYS A 253 -21.13 3.98 2.38
C LYS A 253 -20.65 4.87 3.53
N ASN A 254 -20.67 6.19 3.38
CA ASN A 254 -20.31 7.14 4.44
C ASN A 254 -21.45 7.29 5.46
N GLU A 255 -21.67 6.29 6.30
CA GLU A 255 -22.04 6.63 7.68
C GLU A 255 -20.77 7.16 8.36
N PRO A 256 -20.76 8.40 8.88
CA PRO A 256 -19.63 8.86 9.67
C PRO A 256 -19.52 7.96 10.90
N LEU A 257 -18.33 7.40 11.16
CA LEU A 257 -17.99 7.00 12.51
C LEU A 257 -17.98 8.27 13.35
N ASP A 258 -19.02 8.42 14.15
CA ASP A 258 -19.26 9.52 15.07
C ASP A 258 -18.18 9.49 16.16
N ASN A 259 -17.00 10.04 15.88
CA ASN A 259 -15.98 10.30 16.89
C ASN A 259 -16.33 11.60 17.64
N THR A 260 -17.54 11.67 18.19
CA THR A 260 -17.90 12.67 19.19
C THR A 260 -17.70 12.08 20.58
N HIS A 261 -16.44 11.91 20.99
CA HIS A 261 -16.12 11.89 22.42
C HIS A 261 -15.79 13.31 22.86
N SER A 262 -16.85 14.06 23.16
CA SER A 262 -16.80 15.17 24.09
C SER A 262 -16.39 14.64 25.47
N ASN A 263 -15.10 14.68 25.80
CA ASN A 263 -14.64 14.57 27.17
C ASN A 263 -14.41 15.97 27.73
N LYS A 264 -15.43 16.48 28.41
CA LYS A 264 -15.24 17.38 29.55
C LYS A 264 -15.38 16.54 30.82
N ASP A 265 -14.52 16.88 31.77
CA ASP A 265 -14.58 16.61 33.21
C ASP A 265 -13.92 15.30 33.73
N ASP A 266 -12.67 15.52 34.15
CA ASP A 266 -12.14 15.29 35.51
C ASP A 266 -12.00 13.89 36.14
N GLU A 267 -10.71 13.57 36.33
CA GLU A 267 -10.02 13.01 37.51
C GLU A 267 -9.44 11.56 37.49
N PRO A 268 -8.25 11.36 38.14
CA PRO A 268 -7.22 10.44 37.67
C PRO A 268 -7.00 9.22 38.60
N ARG A 269 -6.50 8.11 38.04
CA ARG A 269 -5.89 6.98 38.78
C ARG A 269 -4.89 6.27 37.87
N LEU A 270 -3.70 5.85 38.26
CA LEU A 270 -2.84 6.09 39.42
C LEU A 270 -1.48 5.55 38.95
N SER A 271 -0.44 6.36 39.01
CA SER A 271 0.94 5.94 38.70
C SER A 271 1.47 5.00 39.78
N THR A 272 2.00 3.84 39.40
CA THR A 272 2.81 3.01 40.30
C THR A 272 4.29 3.21 39.99
N GLN A 273 4.91 4.01 40.87
CA GLN A 273 6.23 3.89 41.48
C GLN A 273 7.47 3.62 40.60
N LEU A 274 8.44 4.51 40.81
CA LEU A 274 9.92 4.44 40.74
C LEU A 274 10.33 5.78 40.09
N THR A 275 10.80 6.81 40.79
CA THR A 275 11.83 6.88 41.84
C THR A 275 11.78 8.28 42.47
N SER A 276 11.58 8.39 43.79
CA SER A 276 11.77 9.64 44.53
C SER A 276 12.81 9.45 45.64
N LYS A 277 14.07 9.65 45.30
CA LYS A 277 15.12 10.07 46.23
C LYS A 277 16.10 10.90 45.42
N PHE A 278 16.43 12.07 45.95
CA PHE A 278 17.30 13.13 45.44
C PHE A 278 16.57 14.35 44.85
N ILE A 279 16.87 15.49 45.49
CA ILE A 279 16.62 16.87 45.08
C ILE A 279 15.25 17.41 45.53
N ASN A 280 15.18 17.80 46.82
CA ASN A 280 14.56 19.07 47.24
C ASN A 280 14.91 19.39 48.71
N SER A 281 16.20 19.40 49.03
CA SER A 281 16.72 20.05 50.26
C SER A 281 17.51 21.32 49.98
N MET A 282 17.29 21.97 48.83
CA MET A 282 17.92 23.26 48.53
C MET A 282 16.86 24.19 47.98
N PHE A 283 16.83 25.40 48.55
CA PHE A 283 16.05 26.57 48.16
C PHE A 283 14.63 26.68 48.76
N ASN A 284 14.58 26.84 50.08
CA ASN A 284 13.61 27.73 50.72
C ASN A 284 14.36 28.64 51.70
N ASN A 285 14.65 29.85 51.25
CA ASN A 285 14.55 31.10 52.01
C ASN A 285 14.00 32.15 51.05
#